data_AF-A0A973KPE0-F1
#
_entry.id   AF-A0A973KPE0-F1
#
_cell.length_a   1.000
_cell.length_b   1.000
_cell.length_c   1.000
_cell.angle_alpha   90.00
_cell.angle_beta   90.00
_cell.angle_gamma   90.00
#
_symmetry.space_group_name_H-M   'P 1'
#
loop_
_entity.id
_entity.type
_entity.pdbx_description
1 polymer ?
#
loop_
_entity_poly.entity_id
_entity_poly.type
_entity_poly.pdbx_seq_one_letter_code
_entity_poly.pdbx_strand_id
1 'polypeptide(L)'
;MGYTNPYVLLQFPEVGDDVSVLMRNPQLMPPEALVPEDVPTDEKGEPLNSGDAMQASYKLIASLIVAWKVYEAFGSTDALDVDPDADPAEIFARLEGGTQERIGKVSAENVGRLPAVVLKRIMKEIEGVANPQ
;
A
#
# COMPACT_ATOMS: atom_id res chain seq x y z
N MET A 1 -4.96 -27.08 -5.52
CA MET A 1 -3.60 -27.29 -5.01
C MET A 1 -3.46 -26.40 -3.78
N GLY A 2 -3.24 -27.00 -2.60
CA GLY A 2 -3.17 -26.24 -1.35
C GLY A 2 -1.91 -25.39 -1.31
N TYR A 3 -2.06 -24.13 -0.92
CA TYR A 3 -0.94 -23.23 -0.73
C TYR A 3 -0.07 -23.76 0.40
N THR A 4 1.12 -24.28 0.10
CA THR A 4 2.09 -24.73 1.11
C THR A 4 3.18 -23.69 1.39
N ASN A 5 3.21 -22.60 0.62
CA ASN A 5 4.21 -21.56 0.79
C ASN A 5 3.75 -20.56 1.89
N PRO A 6 4.51 -20.39 2.98
CA PRO A 6 4.20 -19.42 4.04
C PRO A 6 4.27 -17.96 3.58
N TYR A 7 4.82 -17.69 2.40
CA TYR A 7 4.97 -16.34 1.85
C TYR A 7 4.41 -16.22 0.44
N VAL A 8 3.98 -15.01 0.10
CA VAL A 8 3.56 -14.59 -1.23
C VAL A 8 4.45 -13.43 -1.67
N LEU A 9 5.06 -13.56 -2.84
CA LEU A 9 5.78 -12.47 -3.49
C LEU A 9 4.86 -11.79 -4.50
N LEU A 10 4.57 -10.52 -4.26
CA LEU A 10 3.84 -9.65 -5.18
C LEU A 10 4.86 -8.82 -5.97
N GLN A 11 4.78 -8.89 -7.30
CA GLN A 11 5.61 -8.10 -8.21
C GLN A 11 4.73 -7.08 -8.93
N PHE A 12 5.29 -5.90 -9.19
CA PHE A 12 4.57 -4.75 -9.74
C PHE A 12 5.29 -4.17 -10.96
N PRO A 13 5.43 -4.93 -12.06
CA PRO A 13 6.16 -4.48 -13.25
C PRO A 13 5.56 -3.21 -13.86
N GLU A 14 4.25 -2.95 -13.65
CA GLU A 14 3.58 -1.74 -14.11
C GLU A 14 3.97 -0.47 -13.32
N VAL A 15 4.57 -0.62 -12.14
CA VAL A 15 5.05 0.49 -11.28
C VAL A 15 6.54 0.72 -11.49
N GLY A 16 7.29 -0.36 -11.68
CA GLY A 16 8.70 -0.34 -11.99
C GLY A 16 9.28 -1.75 -11.95
N ASP A 17 10.33 -1.99 -12.71
CA ASP A 17 10.97 -3.30 -12.87
C ASP A 17 11.47 -3.92 -11.55
N ASP A 18 11.56 -3.10 -10.51
CA ASP A 18 12.20 -3.42 -9.24
C ASP A 18 11.27 -3.22 -8.03
N VAL A 19 9.95 -3.18 -8.27
CA VAL A 19 8.93 -3.04 -7.23
C VAL A 19 8.36 -4.39 -6.84
N SER A 20 8.57 -4.78 -5.58
CA SER A 20 8.07 -6.05 -5.05
C SER A 20 7.77 -6.01 -3.55
N VAL A 21 6.82 -6.82 -3.13
CA VAL A 21 6.42 -6.97 -1.73
C VAL A 21 6.35 -8.45 -1.39
N LEU A 22 7.15 -8.88 -0.42
CA LEU A 22 7.08 -10.20 0.18
C LEU A 22 6.23 -10.12 1.45
N MET A 23 5.10 -10.82 1.46
CA MET A 23 4.20 -10.86 2.60
C MET A 23 3.93 -12.28 3.08
N ARG A 24 3.56 -12.43 4.35
CA ARG A 24 3.01 -13.69 4.88
C ARG A 24 1.76 -14.05 4.07
N ASN A 25 1.62 -15.33 3.76
CA ASN A 25 0.49 -15.82 2.99
C ASN A 25 -0.79 -15.75 3.84
N PRO A 26 -1.76 -14.87 3.52
CA PRO A 26 -2.97 -14.72 4.33
C PRO A 26 -3.77 -16.02 4.41
N GLN A 27 -3.72 -16.89 3.39
CA GLN A 27 -4.45 -18.17 3.36
C GLN A 27 -3.98 -19.17 4.42
N LEU A 28 -2.78 -18.97 4.96
CA LEU A 28 -2.19 -19.83 6.00
C LEU A 28 -2.20 -19.16 7.37
N MET A 29 -2.81 -17.98 7.48
CA MET A 29 -2.92 -17.24 8.73
C MET A 29 -4.30 -17.48 9.35
N PRO A 30 -4.38 -17.48 10.70
CA PRO A 30 -5.67 -17.54 11.35
C PRO A 30 -6.47 -16.26 11.05
N PRO A 31 -7.81 -16.32 10.88
CA PRO A 31 -8.63 -15.17 10.52
C PRO A 31 -8.44 -13.96 11.43
N GLU A 32 -8.26 -14.18 12.74
CA GLU A 32 -7.99 -13.14 13.75
C GLU A 32 -6.72 -12.32 13.47
N ALA A 33 -5.73 -12.89 12.78
CA ALA A 33 -4.51 -12.19 12.39
C ALA A 33 -4.68 -11.37 11.09
N LEU A 34 -5.86 -11.44 10.46
CA LEU A 34 -6.23 -10.70 9.25
C LEU A 34 -7.29 -9.62 9.52
N VAL A 35 -7.65 -9.40 10.79
CA VAL A 35 -8.58 -8.34 11.19
C VAL A 35 -7.78 -7.14 11.72
N PRO A 36 -8.09 -5.91 11.30
CA PRO A 36 -7.50 -4.70 11.89
C PRO A 36 -7.79 -4.60 13.39
N GLU A 37 -6.97 -3.83 14.12
CA GLU A 37 -7.27 -3.50 15.52
C GLU A 37 -8.65 -2.82 15.64
N ASP A 38 -9.39 -3.14 16.71
CA ASP A 38 -10.67 -2.49 16.99
C ASP A 38 -10.49 -0.98 17.19
N VAL A 39 -11.36 -0.22 16.54
CA VAL A 39 -11.44 1.23 16.66
C VAL A 39 -12.78 1.62 17.27
N PRO A 40 -12.85 2.68 18.09
CA PRO A 40 -14.11 3.14 18.67
C PRO A 40 -15.16 3.42 17.58
N THR A 41 -16.35 2.84 17.72
CA THR A 41 -17.47 3.02 16.79
C THR A 41 -18.62 3.79 17.43
N ASP A 42 -19.44 4.43 16.60
CA ASP A 42 -20.70 5.03 17.01
C ASP A 42 -21.82 3.97 17.19
N GLU A 43 -23.04 4.44 17.49
CA GLU A 43 -24.21 3.57 17.69
C GLU A 43 -24.64 2.78 16.43
N LYS A 44 -24.10 3.14 15.25
CA LYS A 44 -24.35 2.46 13.98
C LYS A 44 -23.24 1.47 13.62
N GLY A 45 -22.21 1.35 14.46
CA GLY A 45 -21.03 0.53 14.18
C GLY A 45 -20.06 1.17 13.18
N GLU A 46 -20.20 2.46 12.89
CA GLU A 46 -19.26 3.20 12.05
C GLU A 46 -18.11 3.75 12.91
N PRO A 47 -16.85 3.76 12.44
CA PRO A 47 -15.74 4.34 13.19
C PRO A 47 -16.00 5.81 13.55
N LEU A 48 -15.83 6.17 14.82
CA LEU A 48 -15.93 7.56 15.28
C LEU A 48 -14.89 8.48 14.61
N ASN A 49 -13.79 7.89 14.16
CA ASN A 49 -12.74 8.55 13.40
C ASN A 49 -12.27 7.64 12.25
N SER A 50 -12.59 8.04 11.01
CA SER A 50 -12.17 7.31 9.81
C SER A 50 -10.64 7.21 9.67
N GLY A 51 -9.89 8.19 10.20
CA GLY A 51 -8.42 8.18 10.19
C GLY A 51 -7.85 7.05 11.04
N ASP A 52 -8.46 6.77 12.19
CA ASP A 52 -8.02 5.70 13.10
C ASP A 52 -8.30 4.32 12.48
N ALA A 53 -9.44 4.15 11.81
CA ALA A 53 -9.77 2.93 11.07
C ALA A 53 -8.79 2.67 9.92
N MET A 54 -8.42 3.73 9.18
CA MET A 54 -7.42 3.65 8.11
C MET A 54 -6.05 3.29 8.67
N GLN A 55 -5.64 3.90 9.79
CA GLN A 55 -4.38 3.62 10.45
C GLN A 55 -4.31 2.18 10.99
N ALA A 56 -5.40 1.65 11.56
CA ALA A 56 -5.50 0.26 11.99
C ALA A 56 -5.30 -0.71 10.81
N SER A 57 -5.89 -0.37 9.65
CA SER A 57 -5.72 -1.15 8.42
C SER A 57 -4.26 -1.13 7.93
N TYR A 58 -3.60 0.02 7.98
CA TYR A 58 -2.17 0.13 7.61
C TYR A 58 -1.24 -0.60 8.57
N LYS A 59 -1.55 -0.63 9.87
CA LYS A 59 -0.82 -1.45 10.84
C LYS A 59 -0.95 -2.94 10.55
N LEU A 60 -2.16 -3.41 10.22
CA LEU A 60 -2.38 -4.78 9.79
C LEU A 60 -1.51 -5.11 8.57
N ILE A 61 -1.59 -4.30 7.52
CA ILE A 61 -0.78 -4.48 6.30
C ILE A 61 0.71 -4.51 6.62
N ALA A 62 1.21 -3.56 7.42
CA ALA A 62 2.61 -3.51 7.83
C ALA A 62 3.04 -4.78 8.59
N SER A 63 2.15 -5.37 9.41
CA SER A 63 2.45 -6.60 10.15
C SER A 63 2.57 -7.85 9.25
N LEU A 64 1.94 -7.82 8.07
CA LEU A 64 1.94 -8.92 7.11
C LEU A 64 3.16 -8.87 6.18
N ILE A 65 3.75 -7.69 5.97
CA ILE A 65 4.90 -7.49 5.09
C ILE A 65 6.17 -7.93 5.80
N VAL A 66 6.91 -8.86 5.17
CA VAL A 66 8.19 -9.39 5.66
C VAL A 66 9.35 -8.58 5.12
N ALA A 67 9.29 -8.27 3.82
CA ALA A 67 10.27 -7.45 3.13
C ALA A 67 9.61 -6.78 1.93
N TRP A 68 10.14 -5.63 1.53
CA TRP A 68 9.66 -4.95 0.33
C TRP A 68 10.78 -4.19 -0.37
N LYS A 69 10.50 -3.88 -1.62
CA LYS A 69 11.25 -2.94 -2.43
C LYS A 69 10.21 -2.09 -3.13
N VAL A 70 9.97 -0.92 -2.56
CA VAL A 70 8.91 0.00 -2.99
C VAL A 70 9.44 1.41 -2.90
N TYR A 71 8.81 2.29 -3.66
CA TYR A 71 9.11 3.70 -3.69
C TYR A 71 7.90 4.49 -3.18
N GLU A 72 8.13 5.70 -2.70
CA GLU A 72 7.04 6.62 -2.40
C GLU A 72 6.21 6.84 -3.66
N ALA A 73 4.89 6.91 -3.50
CA ALA A 73 4.05 7.50 -4.53
C ALA A 73 4.60 8.88 -4.85
N PHE A 74 4.60 9.29 -6.13
CA PHE A 74 4.88 10.68 -6.48
C PHE A 74 3.98 11.57 -5.62
N GLY A 75 4.59 12.25 -4.65
CA GLY A 75 3.86 13.04 -3.68
C GLY A 75 3.27 14.26 -4.37
N SER A 76 2.04 14.64 -4.01
CA SER A 76 1.42 15.90 -4.45
C SER A 76 2.15 17.15 -3.94
N THR A 77 3.29 17.02 -3.26
CA THR A 77 4.24 18.11 -2.99
C THR A 77 5.08 18.47 -4.21
N ASP A 78 5.20 17.59 -5.19
CA ASP A 78 5.40 17.97 -6.59
C ASP A 78 4.03 18.20 -7.23
N ALA A 79 3.21 19.05 -6.61
CA ALA A 79 2.25 19.80 -7.39
C ALA A 79 3.11 20.61 -8.36
N LEU A 80 3.35 20.04 -9.54
CA LEU A 80 3.93 20.76 -10.65
C LEU A 80 3.10 22.02 -10.77
N ASP A 81 3.69 23.15 -10.43
CA ASP A 81 3.15 24.46 -10.77
C ASP A 81 3.27 24.52 -12.30
N VAL A 82 2.27 23.94 -12.97
CA VAL A 82 2.20 23.89 -14.43
C VAL A 82 1.72 25.26 -14.85
N ASP A 83 2.68 26.13 -15.13
CA ASP A 83 2.43 27.36 -15.85
C ASP A 83 1.89 27.00 -17.25
N PRO A 84 0.68 27.41 -17.63
CA PRO A 84 0.11 27.10 -18.95
C PRO A 84 0.89 27.73 -20.11
N ASP A 85 1.77 28.69 -19.84
CA ASP A 85 2.66 29.33 -20.81
C ASP A 85 4.09 28.73 -20.80
N ALA A 86 4.38 27.76 -19.91
CA ALA A 86 5.69 27.11 -19.88
C ALA A 86 5.92 26.24 -21.12
N ASP A 87 7.19 26.15 -21.54
CA ASP A 87 7.60 25.31 -22.65
C ASP A 87 7.23 23.84 -22.34
N PRO A 88 6.48 23.15 -23.22
CA PRO A 88 6.17 21.74 -23.06
C PRO A 88 7.40 20.87 -22.77
N ALA A 89 8.56 21.18 -23.36
CA ALA A 89 9.80 20.45 -23.13
C ALA A 89 10.31 20.59 -21.68
N GLU A 90 10.14 21.75 -21.05
CA GLU A 90 10.48 21.95 -19.63
C GLU A 90 9.51 21.23 -18.68
N ILE A 91 8.22 21.18 -19.06
CA ILE A 91 7.20 20.41 -18.32
C ILE A 91 7.53 18.91 -18.39
N PHE A 92 7.88 18.39 -19.57
CA PHE A 92 8.28 16.99 -19.74
C PHE A 92 9.54 16.67 -18.93
N ALA A 93 10.56 17.52 -18.97
CA ALA A 93 11.79 17.32 -18.19
C ALA A 93 11.54 17.32 -16.67
N ARG A 94 10.58 18.13 -16.17
CA ARG A 94 10.18 18.12 -14.75
C ARG A 94 9.37 16.89 -14.38
N LEU A 95 8.48 16.42 -15.26
CA LEU A 95 7.74 15.17 -15.08
C LEU A 95 8.68 13.95 -15.03
N GLU A 96 9.74 13.96 -15.83
CA GLU A 96 10.78 12.92 -15.82
C GLU A 96 11.76 13.03 -14.63
N GLY A 97 11.79 14.19 -13.95
CA GLY A 97 12.73 14.51 -12.88
C GLY A 97 12.29 14.14 -11.46
N GLY A 98 11.04 13.71 -11.27
CA GLY A 98 10.55 13.32 -9.95
C GLY A 98 11.33 12.12 -9.42
N THR A 99 12.11 12.33 -8.37
CA THR A 99 12.95 11.26 -7.80
C THR A 99 12.07 10.42 -6.89
N GLN A 100 11.77 9.18 -7.30
CA GLN A 100 11.10 8.22 -6.46
C GLN A 100 12.01 7.83 -5.27
N GLU A 101 11.67 8.27 -4.06
CA GLU A 101 12.43 7.88 -2.87
C GLU A 101 12.11 6.43 -2.47
N ARG A 102 13.15 5.64 -2.22
CA ARG A 102 12.99 4.25 -1.79
C ARG A 102 12.55 4.20 -0.33
N ILE A 103 11.42 3.54 -0.08
CA ILE A 103 10.93 3.32 1.28
C ILE A 103 11.61 2.09 1.88
N GLY A 104 12.54 2.30 2.80
CA GLY A 104 13.27 1.20 3.46
C GLY A 104 12.45 0.50 4.54
N LYS A 105 11.88 1.26 5.49
CA LYS A 105 11.27 0.72 6.71
C LYS A 105 9.81 0.35 6.50
N VAL A 106 9.41 -0.89 6.82
CA VAL A 106 8.00 -1.28 6.88
C VAL A 106 7.36 -0.66 8.13
N SER A 107 6.34 0.18 7.95
CA SER A 107 5.56 0.79 9.03
C SER A 107 4.20 1.22 8.50
N ALA A 108 3.21 1.43 9.38
CA ALA A 108 1.87 1.88 8.98
C ALA A 108 1.92 3.23 8.23
N GLU A 109 2.77 4.14 8.67
CA GLU A 109 3.00 5.42 7.99
C GLU A 109 3.49 5.22 6.55
N ASN A 110 4.49 4.38 6.38
CA ASN A 110 5.10 4.09 5.08
C ASN A 110 4.18 3.27 4.16
N VAL A 111 3.32 2.42 4.73
CA VAL A 111 2.24 1.75 3.98
C VAL A 111 1.27 2.78 3.39
N GLY A 112 0.96 3.84 4.13
CA GLY A 112 0.13 4.95 3.63
C GLY A 112 0.75 5.77 2.50
N ARG A 113 2.08 5.65 2.28
CA ARG A 113 2.80 6.34 1.20
C ARG A 113 2.95 5.49 -0.07
N LEU A 114 2.47 4.25 -0.05
CA LEU A 114 2.59 3.35 -1.20
C LEU A 114 1.77 3.86 -2.40
N PRO A 115 2.24 3.59 -3.63
CA PRO A 115 1.41 3.76 -4.81
C PRO A 115 0.09 2.98 -4.67
N ALA A 116 -1.02 3.60 -5.09
CA ALA A 116 -2.35 3.04 -4.90
C ALA A 116 -2.52 1.64 -5.51
N VAL A 117 -1.83 1.33 -6.62
CA VAL A 117 -1.84 0.01 -7.25
C VAL A 117 -1.21 -1.07 -6.35
N VAL A 118 -0.12 -0.72 -5.65
CA VAL A 118 0.54 -1.61 -4.68
C VAL A 118 -0.40 -1.89 -3.51
N LEU A 119 -0.96 -0.82 -2.93
CA LEU A 119 -1.86 -0.94 -1.78
C LEU A 119 -3.11 -1.76 -2.12
N LYS A 120 -3.75 -1.49 -3.27
CA LYS A 120 -4.92 -2.25 -3.75
C LYS A 120 -4.63 -3.72 -3.95
N ARG A 121 -3.47 -4.06 -4.52
CA ARG A 121 -3.08 -5.46 -4.74
C ARG A 121 -2.90 -6.20 -3.41
N ILE A 122 -2.25 -5.57 -2.42
CA ILE A 122 -2.07 -6.15 -1.09
C ILE A 122 -3.42 -6.38 -0.41
N MET A 123 -4.31 -5.37 -0.42
CA MET A 123 -5.65 -5.50 0.18
C MET A 123 -6.44 -6.64 -0.45
N LYS A 124 -6.40 -6.78 -1.78
CA LYS A 124 -7.06 -7.89 -2.48
C LYS A 124 -6.58 -9.28 -2.04
N GLU A 125 -5.30 -9.43 -1.74
CA GLU A 125 -4.76 -10.71 -1.24
C GLU A 125 -5.22 -11.02 0.19
N ILE A 126 -5.50 -10.01 1.00
CA ILE A 126 -6.02 -10.16 2.36
C ILE A 126 -7.53 -10.44 2.32
N GLU A 127 -8.30 -9.63 1.58
CA GLU A 127 -9.75 -9.73 1.45
C GLU A 127 -10.22 -11.05 0.83
N GLY A 128 -9.46 -11.57 -0.15
CA GLY A 128 -9.76 -12.86 -0.79
C GLY A 128 -9.76 -14.06 0.16
N VAL A 129 -9.24 -13.89 1.38
CA VAL A 129 -9.21 -14.92 2.43
C VAL A 129 -10.18 -14.62 3.56
N ALA A 130 -10.33 -13.35 3.93
CA ALA A 130 -11.27 -12.93 4.96
C ALA A 130 -12.75 -13.13 4.56
N ASN A 131 -13.05 -13.21 3.26
CA ASN A 131 -14.41 -13.38 2.75
C ASN A 131 -14.45 -14.47 1.64
N PRO A 132 -14.39 -15.77 2.00
CA PRO A 132 -14.50 -16.84 1.02
C PRO A 132 -15.94 -16.93 0.50
N GLN A 133 -16.19 -16.49 -0.73
CA GLN A 133 -17.40 -16.87 -1.45
C GLN A 133 -17.32 -18.32 -1.95
#